data_AF-A0A2A7MG75-F1
#
_entry.id   AF-A0A2A7MG75-F1
#
_cell.length_a   1.000
_cell.length_b   1.000
_cell.length_c   1.000
_cell.angle_alpha   90.00
_cell.angle_beta   90.00
_cell.angle_gamma   90.00
#
_symmetry.space_group_name_H-M   'P 1'
#
loop_
_entity.id
_entity.type
_entity.pdbx_description
1 polymer ?
#
loop_
_entity_poly.entity_id
_entity_poly.type
_entity_poly.pdbx_seq_one_letter_code
_entity_poly.pdbx_strand_id
1 'polypeptide(L)'
;MKKYFNKALMYQWFNSTKIAILIGILTWGFLSNELINSGISDVKSMIAYNATNSFYTFRIEQYFPLGVIFIAIYFIGHGINKRNNDMFLYNGPYTKKQLRINHLICLLITLILFIMTYVYIAIMAYIRNIELMSIVDGYFNVMAFEFLKVIILGTIGILFLIICDLLFSNIAASIIGIVFVLPISCIAIINKISFIISYFGVRKEISIMGIIDRSIYGNGSYILANPILRSISIRNINLKYLCVEILTMLIVIGIMLIIFNISSKNYKLENSTKLFTSKKAEKFILIMLSISVGIVLESLIANSILNNILYIRNNGILFGKDLIFTMGAEIITIGILTFIILHICKRVVKKIS
;
A
#
# COMPACT_ATOMS: atom_id res chain seq x y z
N MET A 1 -3.55 -28.93 25.43
CA MET A 1 -3.19 -27.60 25.99
C MET A 1 -2.94 -26.53 24.92
N LYS A 2 -1.92 -26.63 24.05
CA LYS A 2 -1.57 -25.57 23.05
C LYS A 2 -2.73 -25.09 22.15
N LYS A 3 -3.59 -26.00 21.68
CA LYS A 3 -4.78 -25.68 20.87
C LYS A 3 -5.80 -24.80 21.61
N TYR A 4 -5.97 -25.02 22.92
CA TYR A 4 -6.90 -24.24 23.76
C TYR A 4 -6.36 -22.83 24.04
N PHE A 5 -5.05 -22.72 24.27
CA PHE A 5 -4.38 -21.43 24.45
C PHE A 5 -4.48 -20.53 23.20
N ASN A 6 -4.28 -21.09 22.00
CA ASN A 6 -4.46 -20.33 20.76
C ASN A 6 -5.91 -19.87 20.53
N LYS A 7 -6.88 -20.73 20.85
CA LYS A 7 -8.30 -20.33 20.80
C LYS A 7 -8.59 -19.18 21.76
N ALA A 8 -8.10 -19.26 23.01
CA ALA A 8 -8.31 -18.20 24.00
C ALA A 8 -7.76 -16.84 23.54
N LEU A 9 -6.58 -16.82 22.89
CA LEU A 9 -6.02 -15.60 22.31
C LEU A 9 -6.89 -15.00 21.21
N MET A 10 -7.42 -15.85 20.32
CA MET A 10 -8.32 -15.39 19.26
C MET A 10 -9.61 -14.82 19.87
N TYR A 11 -10.20 -15.51 20.85
CA TYR A 11 -11.38 -15.01 21.56
C TYR A 11 -11.14 -13.68 22.26
N GLN A 12 -9.99 -13.52 22.93
CA GLN A 12 -9.63 -12.27 23.59
C GLN A 12 -9.50 -11.13 22.57
N TRP A 13 -8.84 -11.37 21.44
CA TRP A 13 -8.66 -10.36 20.40
C TRP A 13 -9.98 -9.97 19.75
N PHE A 14 -10.84 -10.93 19.42
CA PHE A 14 -12.16 -10.61 18.86
C PHE A 14 -13.05 -9.90 19.87
N ASN A 15 -12.99 -10.25 21.16
CA ASN A 15 -13.78 -9.57 22.17
C ASN A 15 -13.36 -8.09 22.37
N SER A 16 -12.07 -7.79 22.28
CA SER A 16 -11.58 -6.41 22.36
C SER A 16 -11.88 -5.59 21.10
N THR A 17 -11.88 -6.22 19.93
CA THR A 17 -12.07 -5.55 18.64
C THR A 17 -13.49 -5.57 18.09
N LYS A 18 -14.43 -6.32 18.69
CA LYS A 18 -15.78 -6.55 18.15
C LYS A 18 -16.52 -5.27 17.72
N ILE A 19 -16.44 -4.21 18.52
CA ILE A 19 -17.11 -2.94 18.23
C ILE A 19 -16.44 -2.26 17.04
N ALA A 20 -15.10 -2.25 17.00
CA ALA A 20 -14.34 -1.69 15.89
C ALA A 20 -14.58 -2.44 14.58
N ILE A 21 -14.66 -3.78 14.63
CA ILE A 21 -14.99 -4.62 13.48
C ILE A 21 -16.41 -4.31 13.00
N LEU A 22 -17.39 -4.19 13.90
CA LEU A 22 -18.77 -3.89 13.54
C LEU A 22 -18.89 -2.51 12.88
N ILE A 23 -18.28 -1.48 13.47
CA ILE A 23 -18.22 -0.13 12.87
C ILE A 23 -17.52 -0.20 11.51
N GLY A 24 -16.40 -0.93 11.41
CA GLY A 24 -15.66 -1.11 10.16
C GLY A 24 -16.47 -1.80 9.05
N ILE A 25 -17.27 -2.81 9.41
CA ILE A 25 -18.18 -3.49 8.47
C ILE A 25 -19.25 -2.52 7.98
N LEU A 26 -19.87 -1.74 8.88
CA LEU A 26 -20.89 -0.77 8.50
C LEU A 26 -20.31 0.32 7.58
N THR A 27 -19.17 0.90 7.95
CA THR A 27 -18.52 1.96 7.15
C THR A 27 -18.06 1.44 5.79
N TRP A 28 -17.44 0.26 5.74
CA TRP A 28 -17.09 -0.39 4.48
C TRP A 28 -18.32 -0.70 3.64
N GLY A 29 -19.42 -1.09 4.28
CA GLY A 29 -20.68 -1.34 3.59
C GLY A 29 -21.25 -0.09 2.94
N PHE A 30 -21.32 1.02 3.66
CA PHE A 30 -21.74 2.31 3.09
C PHE A 30 -20.85 2.73 1.92
N LEU A 31 -19.52 2.67 2.10
CA LEU A 31 -18.55 3.05 1.07
C LEU A 31 -18.66 2.16 -0.17
N SER A 32 -18.81 0.85 0.01
CA SER A 32 -18.96 -0.10 -1.11
C SER A 32 -20.26 0.16 -1.88
N ASN A 33 -21.36 0.48 -1.20
CA ASN A 33 -22.63 0.81 -1.86
C ASN A 33 -22.52 2.12 -2.66
N GLU A 34 -21.87 3.14 -2.12
CA GLU A 34 -21.60 4.40 -2.85
C GLU A 34 -20.72 4.15 -4.08
N LEU A 35 -19.63 3.38 -3.93
CA LEU A 35 -18.74 3.04 -5.05
C LEU A 35 -19.50 2.30 -6.17
N ILE A 36 -20.27 1.27 -5.83
CA ILE A 36 -21.03 0.52 -6.84
C ILE A 36 -22.11 1.40 -7.48
N ASN A 37 -22.81 2.23 -6.70
CA ASN A 37 -23.81 3.15 -7.24
C ASN A 37 -23.21 4.20 -8.18
N SER A 38 -22.04 4.75 -7.86
CA SER A 38 -21.33 5.65 -8.77
C SER A 38 -21.00 4.95 -10.09
N GLY A 39 -20.49 3.71 -10.06
CA GLY A 39 -20.21 2.94 -11.27
C GLY A 39 -21.47 2.65 -12.10
N ILE A 40 -22.60 2.36 -11.44
CA ILE A 40 -23.89 2.17 -12.11
C ILE A 40 -24.37 3.47 -12.76
N SER A 41 -24.27 4.60 -12.05
CA SER A 41 -24.62 5.93 -12.56
C SER A 41 -23.77 6.31 -13.77
N ASP A 42 -22.47 6.04 -13.72
CA ASP A 42 -21.55 6.31 -14.82
C ASP A 42 -21.95 5.51 -16.07
N VAL A 43 -22.21 4.21 -15.93
CA VAL A 43 -22.67 3.38 -17.04
C VAL A 43 -24.03 3.83 -17.57
N LYS A 44 -24.97 4.20 -16.69
CA LYS A 44 -26.25 4.78 -17.10
C LYS A 44 -26.06 6.02 -17.97
N SER A 45 -25.14 6.91 -17.58
CA SER A 45 -24.83 8.11 -18.37
C SER A 45 -24.20 7.76 -19.72
N MET A 46 -23.26 6.80 -19.76
CA MET A 46 -22.61 6.37 -21.00
C MET A 46 -23.59 5.73 -22.00
N ILE A 47 -24.58 4.98 -21.50
CA ILE A 47 -25.67 4.44 -22.31
C ILE A 47 -26.54 5.57 -22.86
N ALA A 48 -26.91 6.55 -22.04
CA ALA A 48 -27.71 7.70 -22.48
C ALA A 48 -27.02 8.52 -23.59
N TYR A 49 -25.68 8.60 -23.57
CA TYR A 49 -24.89 9.25 -24.61
C TYR A 49 -24.51 8.32 -25.79
N ASN A 50 -25.07 7.10 -25.87
CA ASN A 50 -24.74 6.09 -26.89
C ASN A 50 -23.23 5.79 -27.02
N ALA A 51 -22.47 5.93 -25.93
CA ALA A 51 -21.02 5.72 -25.95
C ALA A 51 -20.68 4.22 -25.79
N THR A 52 -21.03 3.63 -24.65
CA THR A 52 -20.81 2.21 -24.33
C THR A 52 -21.84 1.72 -23.31
N ASN A 53 -22.07 0.40 -23.26
CA ASN A 53 -22.86 -0.27 -22.22
C ASN A 53 -22.00 -1.18 -21.31
N SER A 54 -20.68 -1.09 -21.41
CA SER A 54 -19.75 -1.93 -20.66
C SER A 54 -19.55 -1.41 -19.24
N PHE A 55 -19.59 -2.29 -18.25
CA PHE A 55 -19.20 -1.95 -16.88
C PHE A 55 -17.67 -1.80 -16.75
N TYR A 56 -17.22 -0.88 -15.89
CA TYR A 56 -15.81 -0.57 -15.68
C TYR A 56 -15.36 -1.01 -14.29
N THR A 57 -14.12 -1.47 -14.19
CA THR A 57 -13.47 -1.73 -12.90
C THR A 57 -13.21 -0.42 -12.14
N PHE A 58 -13.09 -0.54 -10.81
CA PHE A 58 -12.78 0.57 -9.92
C PHE A 58 -11.27 0.82 -9.83
N ARG A 59 -10.90 2.07 -9.55
CA ARG A 59 -9.49 2.47 -9.40
C ARG A 59 -8.97 2.15 -7.99
N ILE A 60 -7.65 1.99 -7.85
CA ILE A 60 -7.05 1.58 -6.58
C ILE A 60 -7.26 2.61 -5.45
N GLU A 61 -7.35 3.91 -5.78
CA GLU A 61 -7.53 4.96 -4.78
C GLU A 61 -8.86 4.83 -4.03
N GLN A 62 -9.86 4.24 -4.68
CA GLN A 62 -11.19 3.99 -4.10
C GLN A 62 -11.15 2.94 -2.97
N TYR A 63 -10.08 2.14 -2.89
CA TYR A 63 -9.85 1.15 -1.83
C TYR A 63 -9.04 1.70 -0.65
N PHE A 64 -8.54 2.94 -0.71
CA PHE A 64 -7.81 3.56 0.40
C PHE A 64 -8.56 3.54 1.75
N PRO A 65 -9.89 3.81 1.80
CA PRO A 65 -10.64 3.75 3.05
C PRO A 65 -10.61 2.38 3.73
N LEU A 66 -10.56 1.28 2.97
CA LEU A 66 -10.43 -0.07 3.50
C LEU A 66 -9.15 -0.19 4.35
N GLY A 67 -8.03 0.33 3.85
CA GLY A 67 -6.76 0.37 4.57
C GLY A 67 -6.84 1.14 5.88
N VAL A 68 -7.50 2.31 5.87
CA VAL A 68 -7.73 3.13 7.08
C VAL A 68 -8.55 2.37 8.13
N ILE A 69 -9.59 1.65 7.70
CA ILE A 69 -10.41 0.82 8.60
C ILE A 69 -9.58 -0.28 9.25
N PHE A 70 -8.74 -0.99 8.48
CA PHE A 70 -7.84 -2.02 9.04
C PHE A 70 -6.84 -1.46 10.04
N ILE A 71 -6.28 -0.28 9.75
CA ILE A 71 -5.39 0.44 10.66
C ILE A 71 -6.11 0.73 11.99
N ALA A 72 -7.34 1.26 11.93
CA ALA A 72 -8.14 1.55 13.12
C ALA A 72 -8.45 0.30 13.95
N ILE A 73 -8.93 -0.78 13.31
CA ILE A 73 -9.24 -2.06 13.98
C ILE A 73 -7.99 -2.62 14.66
N TYR A 74 -6.85 -2.56 13.98
CA TYR A 74 -5.59 -3.08 14.53
C TYR A 74 -5.15 -2.36 15.81
N PHE A 75 -5.21 -1.03 15.81
CA PHE A 75 -4.78 -0.24 16.96
C PHE A 75 -5.71 -0.42 18.16
N ILE A 76 -7.02 -0.48 17.93
CA ILE A 76 -7.99 -0.78 18.98
C ILE A 76 -7.73 -2.19 19.54
N GLY A 77 -7.37 -3.15 18.69
CA GLY A 77 -7.07 -4.52 19.11
C GLY A 77 -5.80 -4.69 19.93
N HIS A 78 -4.76 -3.89 19.70
CA HIS A 78 -3.52 -3.94 20.50
C HIS A 78 -3.62 -3.15 21.82
N GLY A 79 -4.42 -2.08 21.86
CA GLY A 79 -4.61 -1.20 23.03
C GLY A 79 -3.38 -0.34 23.35
N ILE A 80 -3.57 0.87 23.90
CA ILE A 80 -2.58 1.98 23.99
C ILE A 80 -1.17 1.56 24.50
N ASN A 81 -1.06 0.56 25.39
CA ASN A 81 0.21 0.08 25.95
C ASN A 81 0.66 -1.27 25.38
N LYS A 82 0.99 -1.32 24.08
CA LYS A 82 1.50 -2.50 23.37
C LYS A 82 2.65 -3.22 24.10
N ARG A 83 3.63 -2.49 24.61
CA ARG A 83 4.80 -3.08 25.30
C ARG A 83 4.40 -3.86 26.55
N ASN A 84 3.49 -3.31 27.36
CA ASN A 84 3.04 -3.94 28.59
C ASN A 84 2.14 -5.14 28.29
N ASN A 85 1.27 -5.03 27.27
CA ASN A 85 0.40 -6.11 26.85
C ASN A 85 1.20 -7.29 26.26
N ASP A 86 2.18 -6.99 25.39
CA ASP A 86 3.11 -7.98 24.86
C ASP A 86 3.92 -8.62 26.00
N MET A 87 4.45 -7.83 26.95
CA MET A 87 5.19 -8.36 28.12
C MET A 87 4.34 -9.26 29.01
N PHE A 88 3.07 -8.91 29.24
CA PHE A 88 2.12 -9.74 30.00
C PHE A 88 1.83 -11.07 29.28
N LEU A 89 1.57 -11.02 27.98
CA LEU A 89 1.29 -12.23 27.17
C LEU A 89 2.54 -13.13 27.06
N TYR A 90 3.75 -12.54 27.05
CA TYR A 90 5.01 -13.29 27.03
C TYR A 90 5.41 -13.91 28.37
N ASN A 91 4.93 -13.36 29.48
CA ASN A 91 5.05 -14.00 30.79
C ASN A 91 4.07 -15.19 30.93
N GLY A 92 3.09 -15.30 30.03
CA GLY A 92 2.21 -16.47 29.88
C GLY A 92 2.82 -17.60 29.04
N PRO A 93 2.04 -18.67 28.75
CA PRO A 93 2.51 -19.85 28.03
C PRO A 93 2.69 -19.64 26.51
N TYR A 94 2.74 -18.38 26.04
CA TYR A 94 2.66 -18.02 24.63
C TYR A 94 4.02 -17.66 24.04
N THR A 95 4.34 -18.25 22.88
CA THR A 95 5.55 -17.85 22.15
C THR A 95 5.32 -16.61 21.30
N LYS A 96 6.38 -15.83 21.06
CA LYS A 96 6.33 -14.60 20.24
C LYS A 96 5.80 -14.82 18.85
N LYS A 97 6.22 -15.92 18.23
CA LYS A 97 5.77 -16.32 16.90
C LYS A 97 4.26 -16.64 16.89
N GLN A 98 3.75 -17.28 17.94
CA GLN A 98 2.33 -17.64 18.05
C GLN A 98 1.42 -16.41 18.17
N LEU A 99 1.77 -15.42 19.00
CA LEU A 99 0.98 -14.18 19.10
C LEU A 99 0.87 -13.46 17.75
N ARG A 100 1.99 -13.34 17.02
CA ARG A 100 2.02 -12.62 15.74
C ARG A 100 1.27 -13.36 14.63
N ILE A 101 1.41 -14.69 14.57
CA ILE A 101 0.62 -15.51 13.65
C ILE A 101 -0.88 -15.42 13.98
N ASN A 102 -1.24 -15.43 15.27
CA ASN A 102 -2.64 -15.28 15.66
C ASN A 102 -3.19 -13.90 15.27
N HIS A 103 -2.44 -12.82 15.44
CA HIS A 103 -2.86 -11.49 14.97
C HIS A 103 -3.05 -11.44 13.44
N LEU A 104 -2.14 -12.04 12.67
CA LEU A 104 -2.29 -12.18 11.22
C LEU A 104 -3.58 -12.94 10.87
N ILE A 105 -3.82 -14.09 11.50
CA ILE A 105 -5.02 -14.91 11.26
C ILE A 105 -6.29 -14.14 11.62
N CYS A 106 -6.32 -13.44 12.76
CA CYS A 106 -7.47 -12.63 13.16
C CYS A 106 -7.79 -11.53 12.14
N LEU A 107 -6.77 -10.82 11.63
CA LEU A 107 -6.97 -9.80 10.60
C LEU A 107 -7.44 -10.40 9.26
N LEU A 108 -6.92 -11.57 8.88
CA LEU A 108 -7.40 -12.29 7.69
C LEU A 108 -8.85 -12.75 7.85
N ILE A 109 -9.27 -13.20 9.04
CA ILE A 109 -10.68 -13.51 9.33
C ILE A 109 -11.54 -12.25 9.21
N THR A 110 -11.08 -11.10 9.72
CA THR A 110 -11.82 -9.84 9.53
C THR A 110 -11.91 -9.45 8.06
N LEU A 111 -10.88 -9.69 7.25
CA LEU A 111 -10.94 -9.47 5.80
C LEU A 111 -12.02 -10.31 5.13
N ILE A 112 -12.21 -11.56 5.55
CA ILE A 112 -13.29 -12.42 5.04
C ILE A 112 -14.67 -11.79 5.33
N LEU A 113 -14.89 -11.21 6.51
CA LEU A 113 -16.15 -10.53 6.82
C LEU A 113 -16.40 -9.33 5.90
N PHE A 114 -15.36 -8.53 5.63
CA PHE A 114 -15.44 -7.38 4.73
C PHE A 114 -15.72 -7.80 3.29
N ILE A 115 -15.09 -8.88 2.85
CA ILE A 115 -15.35 -9.49 1.55
C ILE A 115 -16.82 -9.94 1.45
N MET A 116 -17.35 -10.63 2.46
CA MET A 116 -18.76 -11.04 2.48
C MET A 116 -19.71 -9.84 2.38
N THR A 117 -19.39 -8.74 3.07
CA THR A 117 -20.20 -7.52 3.02
C THR A 117 -20.17 -6.88 1.63
N TYR A 118 -19.00 -6.87 0.97
CA TYR A 118 -18.87 -6.37 -0.39
C TYR A 118 -19.70 -7.20 -1.38
N VAL A 119 -19.62 -8.53 -1.30
CA VAL A 119 -20.40 -9.45 -2.14
C VAL A 119 -21.90 -9.24 -1.94
N TYR A 120 -22.35 -9.13 -0.68
CA TYR A 120 -23.74 -8.85 -0.36
C TYR A 120 -24.23 -7.55 -1.03
N ILE A 121 -23.45 -6.48 -0.95
CA ILE A 121 -23.81 -5.18 -1.54
C ILE A 121 -23.83 -5.25 -3.07
N ALA A 122 -22.87 -5.95 -3.69
CA ALA A 122 -22.84 -6.12 -5.14
C ALA A 122 -24.07 -6.87 -5.66
N ILE A 123 -24.53 -7.89 -4.94
CA ILE A 123 -25.77 -8.62 -5.25
C ILE A 123 -26.99 -7.72 -5.07
N MET A 124 -27.07 -6.98 -3.96
CA MET A 124 -28.21 -6.09 -3.70
C MET A 124 -28.28 -4.93 -4.71
N ALA A 125 -27.15 -4.39 -5.14
CA ALA A 125 -27.08 -3.36 -6.16
C ALA A 125 -27.55 -3.86 -7.53
N TYR A 126 -27.29 -5.13 -7.85
CA TYR A 126 -27.83 -5.78 -9.05
C TYR A 126 -29.35 -5.91 -8.99
N ILE A 127 -29.88 -6.45 -7.89
CA ILE A 127 -31.33 -6.64 -7.70
C ILE A 127 -32.06 -5.29 -7.76
N ARG A 128 -31.52 -4.24 -7.13
CA ARG A 128 -32.10 -2.89 -7.14
C ARG A 128 -32.21 -2.28 -8.54
N ASN A 129 -31.30 -2.62 -9.44
CA ASN A 129 -31.21 -2.02 -10.77
C ASN A 129 -31.47 -3.05 -11.89
N ILE A 130 -32.31 -4.06 -11.64
CA ILE A 130 -32.42 -5.24 -12.51
C ILE A 130 -32.75 -4.90 -13.97
N GLU A 131 -33.59 -3.90 -14.19
CA GLU A 131 -33.96 -3.41 -15.53
C GLU A 131 -32.74 -2.87 -16.28
N LEU A 132 -31.96 -2.02 -15.64
CA LEU A 132 -30.73 -1.47 -16.23
C LEU A 132 -29.67 -2.55 -16.41
N MET A 133 -29.53 -3.48 -15.45
CA MET A 133 -28.56 -4.55 -15.50
C MET A 133 -28.79 -5.54 -16.65
N SER A 134 -30.00 -5.62 -17.20
CA SER A 134 -30.28 -6.42 -18.40
C SER A 134 -29.57 -5.90 -19.66
N ILE A 135 -29.20 -4.62 -19.68
CA ILE A 135 -28.57 -3.93 -20.82
C ILE A 135 -27.05 -3.78 -20.62
N VAL A 136 -26.61 -3.77 -19.36
CA VAL A 136 -25.20 -3.60 -18.98
C VAL A 136 -24.40 -4.87 -19.26
N ASP A 137 -23.30 -4.70 -19.98
CA ASP A 137 -22.39 -5.78 -20.32
C ASP A 137 -21.34 -6.00 -19.21
N GLY A 138 -21.23 -7.24 -18.74
CA GLY A 138 -20.12 -7.71 -17.91
C GLY A 138 -20.15 -7.34 -16.42
N TYR A 139 -21.28 -6.90 -15.86
CA TYR A 139 -21.40 -6.51 -14.43
C TYR A 139 -20.83 -7.56 -13.47
N PHE A 140 -21.27 -8.82 -13.57
CA PHE A 140 -20.81 -9.89 -12.68
C PHE A 140 -19.32 -10.21 -12.84
N ASN A 141 -18.80 -10.13 -14.07
CA ASN A 141 -17.37 -10.36 -14.32
C ASN A 141 -16.53 -9.27 -13.66
N VAL A 142 -16.95 -8.01 -13.77
CA VAL A 142 -16.27 -6.91 -13.09
C VAL A 142 -16.36 -7.07 -11.57
N MET A 143 -17.53 -7.39 -11.01
CA MET A 143 -17.67 -7.60 -9.57
C MET A 143 -16.81 -8.77 -9.06
N ALA A 144 -16.64 -9.83 -9.84
CA ALA A 144 -15.72 -10.93 -9.51
C ALA A 144 -14.25 -10.46 -9.51
N PHE A 145 -13.86 -9.57 -10.42
CA PHE A 145 -12.53 -8.96 -10.40
C PHE A 145 -12.34 -8.04 -9.20
N GLU A 146 -13.32 -7.20 -8.88
CA GLU A 146 -13.25 -6.32 -7.71
C GLU A 146 -13.18 -7.11 -6.39
N PHE A 147 -13.92 -8.21 -6.28
CA PHE A 147 -13.79 -9.17 -5.19
C PHE A 147 -12.34 -9.69 -5.04
N LEU A 148 -11.72 -10.07 -6.15
CA LEU A 148 -10.34 -10.54 -6.15
C LEU A 148 -9.35 -9.43 -5.78
N LYS A 149 -9.59 -8.19 -6.22
CA LYS A 149 -8.79 -7.03 -5.81
C LYS A 149 -8.88 -6.77 -4.31
N VAL A 150 -10.07 -6.84 -3.72
CA VAL A 150 -10.24 -6.67 -2.26
C VAL A 150 -9.44 -7.73 -1.50
N ILE A 151 -9.41 -8.98 -1.95
CA ILE A 151 -8.60 -10.03 -1.36
C ILE A 151 -7.10 -9.69 -1.45
N ILE A 152 -6.60 -9.39 -2.65
CA ILE A 152 -5.17 -9.16 -2.89
C ILE A 152 -4.71 -7.88 -2.17
N LEU A 153 -5.39 -6.75 -2.37
CA LEU A 153 -5.02 -5.49 -1.74
C LEU A 153 -5.20 -5.53 -0.23
N GLY A 154 -6.27 -6.17 0.25
CA GLY A 154 -6.49 -6.37 1.68
C GLY A 154 -5.40 -7.19 2.34
N THR A 155 -4.98 -8.31 1.73
CA THR A 155 -3.88 -9.13 2.26
C THR A 155 -2.54 -8.40 2.26
N ILE A 156 -2.22 -7.66 1.18
CA ILE A 156 -1.01 -6.82 1.12
C ILE A 156 -1.04 -5.74 2.20
N GLY A 157 -2.17 -5.04 2.36
CA GLY A 157 -2.34 -4.00 3.38
C GLY A 157 -2.16 -4.53 4.81
N ILE A 158 -2.74 -5.69 5.12
CA ILE A 158 -2.59 -6.37 6.42
C ILE A 158 -1.12 -6.75 6.67
N LEU A 159 -0.45 -7.34 5.67
CA LEU A 159 0.96 -7.73 5.81
C LEU A 159 1.86 -6.52 6.01
N PHE A 160 1.66 -5.46 5.22
CA PHE A 160 2.39 -4.20 5.37
C PHE A 160 2.21 -3.64 6.79
N LEU A 161 0.98 -3.57 7.27
CA LEU A 161 0.64 -3.08 8.60
C LEU A 161 1.38 -3.86 9.69
N ILE A 162 1.33 -5.20 9.66
CA ILE A 162 1.99 -6.03 10.68
C ILE A 162 3.52 -5.91 10.60
N ILE A 163 4.09 -5.87 9.39
CA ILE A 163 5.55 -5.71 9.19
C ILE A 163 6.01 -4.37 9.76
N CYS A 164 5.26 -3.29 9.49
CA CYS A 164 5.58 -1.98 10.01
C CYS A 164 5.44 -1.92 11.53
N ASP A 165 4.41 -2.55 12.09
CA ASP A 165 4.23 -2.65 13.53
C ASP A 165 5.41 -3.37 14.23
N LEU A 166 6.07 -4.33 13.55
CA LEU A 166 7.27 -4.98 14.07
C LEU A 166 8.50 -4.07 14.15
N LEU A 167 8.49 -2.89 13.50
CA LEU A 167 9.61 -1.94 13.57
C LEU A 167 9.54 -1.04 14.81
N PHE A 168 8.35 -0.83 15.37
CA PHE A 168 8.11 0.10 16.47
C PHE A 168 7.68 -0.60 17.76
N SER A 169 8.26 -0.17 18.90
CA SER A 169 7.94 -0.75 20.22
C SER A 169 6.74 -0.08 20.89
N ASN A 170 6.34 1.11 20.41
CA ASN A 170 5.20 1.88 20.90
C ASN A 170 4.14 2.05 19.79
N ILE A 171 2.86 1.99 20.15
CA ILE A 171 1.73 2.23 19.24
C ILE A 171 1.71 3.64 18.68
N ALA A 172 1.99 4.66 19.50
CA ALA A 172 2.00 6.03 18.98
C ALA A 172 3.05 6.20 17.88
N ALA A 173 4.23 5.60 18.08
CA ALA A 173 5.28 5.57 17.08
C ALA A 173 4.91 4.72 15.86
N SER A 174 4.19 3.59 16.05
CA SER A 174 3.74 2.77 14.92
C SER A 174 2.63 3.44 14.11
N ILE A 175 1.71 4.20 14.72
CA ILE A 175 0.72 5.02 14.00
C ILE A 175 1.43 6.03 13.10
N ILE A 176 2.32 6.84 13.67
CA ILE A 176 3.07 7.85 12.93
C ILE A 176 3.93 7.18 11.83
N GLY A 177 4.53 6.04 12.17
CA GLY A 177 5.31 5.21 11.26
C GLY A 177 4.53 4.70 10.05
N ILE A 178 3.38 4.06 10.30
CA ILE A 178 2.54 3.38 9.30
C ILE A 178 1.80 4.39 8.43
N VAL A 179 1.28 5.48 9.00
CA VAL A 179 0.44 6.44 8.28
C VAL A 179 1.26 7.48 7.53
N PHE A 180 2.33 7.98 8.14
CA PHE A 180 3.06 9.14 7.60
C PHE A 180 4.45 8.75 7.14
N VAL A 181 5.31 8.28 8.05
CA VAL A 181 6.75 8.18 7.78
C VAL A 181 7.06 7.21 6.64
N LEU A 182 6.53 5.99 6.69
CA LEU A 182 6.86 4.97 5.69
C LEU A 182 6.20 5.23 4.33
N PRO A 183 4.89 5.55 4.24
CA PRO A 183 4.26 5.83 2.94
C PRO A 183 4.88 7.05 2.25
N ILE A 184 5.06 8.16 2.98
CA ILE A 184 5.61 9.40 2.39
C ILE A 184 7.05 9.19 1.94
N SER A 185 7.88 8.48 2.72
CA SER A 185 9.26 8.18 2.32
C SER A 185 9.32 7.27 1.08
N CYS A 186 8.47 6.24 1.00
CA CYS A 186 8.38 5.39 -0.19
C CYS A 186 7.96 6.20 -1.42
N ILE A 187 6.94 7.05 -1.32
CA ILE A 187 6.47 7.89 -2.43
C ILE A 187 7.58 8.83 -2.91
N ALA A 188 8.29 9.50 -1.99
CA ALA A 188 9.40 10.39 -2.34
C ALA A 188 10.52 9.65 -3.09
N ILE A 189 10.89 8.44 -2.63
CA ILE A 189 11.92 7.61 -3.25
C ILE A 189 11.48 7.13 -4.64
N ILE A 190 10.25 6.62 -4.77
CA ILE A 190 9.71 6.14 -6.05
C ILE A 190 9.67 7.28 -7.07
N ASN A 191 9.17 8.45 -6.67
CA ASN A 191 9.10 9.61 -7.54
C ASN A 191 10.49 10.07 -8.02
N LYS A 192 11.49 10.09 -7.12
CA LYS A 192 12.85 10.45 -7.53
C LYS A 192 13.49 9.40 -8.43
N ILE A 193 13.29 8.10 -8.16
CA ILE A 193 13.76 7.04 -9.06
C ILE A 193 13.13 7.19 -10.44
N SER A 194 11.82 7.42 -10.50
CA SER A 194 11.10 7.66 -11.75
C SER A 194 11.63 8.88 -12.51
N PHE A 195 11.90 9.98 -11.79
CA PHE A 195 12.51 11.17 -12.36
C PHE A 195 13.91 10.91 -12.91
N ILE A 196 14.77 10.18 -12.18
CA ILE A 196 16.12 9.81 -12.65
C ILE A 196 16.03 8.91 -13.90
N ILE A 197 15.09 7.96 -13.92
CA ILE A 197 14.87 7.09 -15.09
C ILE A 197 14.44 7.90 -16.32
N SER A 198 13.72 9.02 -16.13
CA SER A 198 13.29 9.88 -17.22
C SER A 198 14.44 10.54 -17.99
N TYR A 199 15.64 10.65 -17.38
CA TYR A 199 16.84 11.14 -18.07
C TYR A 199 17.31 10.20 -19.20
N PHE A 200 16.98 8.91 -19.12
CA PHE A 200 17.42 7.90 -20.07
C PHE A 200 16.43 7.73 -21.23
N GLY A 201 16.86 8.04 -22.46
CA GLY A 201 16.12 7.71 -23.68
C GLY A 201 16.62 8.47 -24.90
N VAL A 202 16.17 8.11 -26.11
CA VAL A 202 16.45 8.87 -27.35
C VAL A 202 15.35 9.90 -27.66
N ARG A 203 14.10 9.54 -27.32
CA ARG A 203 12.86 10.34 -27.41
C ARG A 203 11.96 9.98 -26.23
N LYS A 204 11.06 10.87 -25.81
CA LYS A 204 10.14 10.63 -24.67
C LYS A 204 9.35 9.34 -24.84
N GLU A 205 9.02 9.05 -26.10
CA GLU A 205 8.36 7.84 -26.61
C GLU A 205 9.16 6.52 -26.48
N ILE A 206 10.49 6.57 -26.49
CA ILE A 206 11.38 5.39 -26.50
C ILE A 206 12.18 5.31 -25.18
N SER A 207 12.07 6.32 -24.33
CA SER A 207 12.66 6.34 -22.99
C SER A 207 12.11 5.19 -22.13
N ILE A 208 12.91 4.70 -21.18
CA ILE A 208 12.46 3.66 -20.24
C ILE A 208 11.23 4.15 -19.49
N MET A 209 11.21 5.45 -19.12
CA MET A 209 10.04 6.09 -18.53
C MET A 209 8.86 6.17 -19.50
N GLY A 210 9.08 6.40 -20.80
CA GLY A 210 8.03 6.35 -21.81
C GLY A 210 7.45 4.95 -22.05
N ILE A 211 8.27 3.90 -21.93
CA ILE A 211 7.82 2.50 -21.97
C ILE A 211 7.02 2.17 -20.70
N ILE A 212 7.49 2.63 -19.54
CA ILE A 212 6.80 2.52 -18.25
C ILE A 212 5.50 3.35 -18.26
N ASP A 213 5.50 4.55 -18.83
CA ASP A 213 4.32 5.42 -18.93
C ASP A 213 3.35 4.94 -20.01
N ARG A 214 3.80 4.18 -21.01
CA ARG A 214 2.88 3.49 -21.93
C ARG A 214 2.25 2.27 -21.29
N SER A 215 3.01 1.50 -20.51
CA SER A 215 2.47 0.35 -19.76
C SER A 215 1.62 0.77 -18.57
N ILE A 216 1.92 1.91 -17.97
CA ILE A 216 1.13 2.53 -16.91
C ILE A 216 0.02 3.36 -17.56
N TYR A 217 0.30 4.50 -18.21
CA TYR A 217 -0.67 5.52 -18.67
C TYR A 217 -1.39 5.29 -19.99
N GLY A 218 -0.99 4.34 -20.85
CA GLY A 218 -1.83 3.90 -21.97
C GLY A 218 -2.16 4.96 -23.02
N ASN A 219 -1.25 5.90 -23.31
CA ASN A 219 -1.39 6.75 -24.49
C ASN A 219 -0.81 6.01 -25.71
N GLY A 220 -1.66 5.21 -26.35
CA GLY A 220 -1.35 4.50 -27.59
C GLY A 220 -1.99 3.11 -27.63
N SER A 221 -2.38 2.69 -28.83
CA SER A 221 -3.15 1.50 -29.23
C SER A 221 -2.61 0.11 -28.81
N TYR A 222 -1.70 0.03 -27.83
CA TYR A 222 -1.17 -1.21 -27.28
C TYR A 222 -1.40 -1.22 -25.76
N ILE A 223 -2.64 -1.53 -25.42
CA ILE A 223 -3.17 -1.55 -24.06
C ILE A 223 -2.59 -2.76 -23.30
N LEU A 224 -1.46 -2.57 -22.62
CA LEU A 224 -1.11 -3.35 -21.44
C LEU A 224 -1.99 -2.84 -20.29
N ALA A 225 -3.28 -3.18 -20.37
CA ALA A 225 -4.25 -2.82 -19.35
C ALA A 225 -3.87 -3.53 -18.04
N ASN A 226 -3.67 -2.75 -16.98
CA ASN A 226 -3.47 -3.24 -15.62
C ASN A 226 -4.81 -3.24 -14.85
N PRO A 227 -5.68 -4.26 -15.01
CA PRO A 227 -7.02 -4.28 -14.41
C PRO A 227 -7.01 -4.16 -12.90
N ILE A 228 -5.96 -4.61 -12.20
CA ILE A 228 -5.86 -4.48 -10.74
C ILE A 228 -5.64 -3.03 -10.29
N LEU A 229 -4.81 -2.28 -11.01
CA LEU A 229 -4.43 -0.92 -10.62
C LEU A 229 -5.35 0.16 -11.21
N ARG A 230 -6.06 -0.13 -12.32
CA ARG A 230 -6.79 0.88 -13.10
C ARG A 230 -8.26 0.51 -13.35
N SER A 231 -9.02 1.55 -13.70
CA SER A 231 -10.37 1.44 -14.26
C SER A 231 -10.31 1.06 -15.74
N ILE A 232 -10.80 -0.11 -16.08
CA ILE A 232 -10.80 -0.71 -17.41
C ILE A 232 -12.19 -1.30 -17.68
N SER A 233 -12.70 -1.08 -18.89
CA SER A 233 -13.96 -1.69 -19.34
C SER A 233 -13.79 -3.20 -19.51
N ILE A 234 -14.82 -3.99 -19.21
CA ILE A 234 -14.81 -5.45 -19.40
C ILE A 234 -14.32 -5.89 -20.79
N ARG A 235 -14.65 -5.13 -21.84
CA ARG A 235 -14.26 -5.41 -23.24
C ARG A 235 -12.75 -5.39 -23.48
N ASN A 236 -12.01 -4.67 -22.65
CA ASN A 236 -10.56 -4.49 -22.77
C ASN A 236 -9.78 -5.39 -21.79
N ILE A 237 -10.48 -6.20 -20.99
CA ILE A 237 -9.83 -7.13 -20.07
C ILE A 237 -9.41 -8.38 -20.85
N ASN A 238 -8.10 -8.54 -21.01
CA ASN A 238 -7.52 -9.76 -21.56
C ASN A 238 -7.08 -10.68 -20.41
N LEU A 239 -7.62 -11.91 -20.40
CA LEU A 239 -7.32 -12.96 -19.41
C LEU A 239 -5.82 -13.20 -19.22
N LYS A 240 -5.03 -13.13 -20.30
CA LYS A 240 -3.58 -13.35 -20.24
C LYS A 240 -2.89 -12.32 -19.33
N TYR A 241 -3.22 -11.04 -19.50
CA TYR A 241 -2.61 -9.97 -18.70
C TYR A 241 -3.10 -10.02 -17.25
N LEU A 242 -4.37 -10.32 -17.05
CA LEU A 242 -4.94 -10.50 -15.72
C LEU A 242 -4.26 -11.65 -14.93
N CYS A 243 -3.98 -12.78 -15.58
CA CYS A 243 -3.24 -13.88 -14.95
C CYS A 243 -1.81 -13.47 -14.57
N VAL A 244 -1.12 -12.73 -15.44
CA VAL A 244 0.23 -12.22 -15.15
C VAL A 244 0.19 -11.26 -13.95
N GLU A 245 -0.76 -10.33 -13.91
CA GLU A 245 -0.92 -9.41 -12.79
C GLU A 245 -1.17 -10.14 -11.47
N ILE A 246 -2.14 -11.07 -11.44
CA ILE A 246 -2.42 -11.87 -10.24
C ILE A 246 -1.17 -12.60 -9.77
N LEU A 247 -0.43 -13.21 -10.71
CA LEU A 247 0.81 -13.93 -10.39
C LEU A 247 1.87 -12.98 -9.81
N THR A 248 2.05 -11.78 -10.37
CA THR A 248 2.96 -10.78 -9.80
C THR A 248 2.57 -10.35 -8.39
N MET A 249 1.27 -10.14 -8.14
CA MET A 249 0.78 -9.77 -6.80
C MET A 249 0.94 -10.90 -5.79
N LEU A 250 0.75 -12.16 -6.20
CA LEU A 250 1.01 -13.32 -5.36
C LEU A 250 2.50 -13.45 -5.01
N ILE A 251 3.41 -13.16 -5.96
CA ILE A 251 4.85 -13.11 -5.69
C ILE A 251 5.14 -12.03 -4.64
N VAL A 252 4.55 -10.83 -4.77
CA VAL A 252 4.71 -9.75 -3.78
C VAL A 252 4.23 -10.19 -2.40
N ILE A 253 3.07 -10.83 -2.30
CA ILE A 253 2.56 -11.39 -1.04
C ILE A 253 3.54 -12.42 -0.47
N GLY A 254 4.09 -13.31 -1.31
CA GLY A 254 5.10 -14.29 -0.91
C GLY A 254 6.36 -13.64 -0.33
N ILE A 255 6.88 -12.61 -0.98
CA ILE A 255 8.03 -11.82 -0.50
C ILE A 255 7.70 -11.16 0.85
N MET A 256 6.52 -10.55 0.99
CA MET A 256 6.10 -9.94 2.26
C MET A 256 5.99 -10.96 3.40
N LEU A 257 5.48 -12.17 3.12
CA LEU A 257 5.44 -13.25 4.11
C LEU A 257 6.83 -13.70 4.55
N ILE A 258 7.80 -13.77 3.62
CA ILE A 258 9.20 -14.07 3.93
C ILE A 258 9.77 -12.97 4.85
N ILE A 259 9.58 -11.70 4.50
CA ILE A 259 10.02 -10.55 5.30
C ILE A 259 9.39 -10.60 6.69
N PHE A 260 8.10 -10.88 6.79
CA PHE A 260 7.39 -11.05 8.06
C PHE A 260 7.99 -12.17 8.92
N ASN A 261 8.28 -13.32 8.33
CA ASN A 261 8.89 -14.45 9.05
C ASN A 261 10.30 -14.12 9.55
N ILE A 262 11.12 -13.44 8.74
CA ILE A 262 12.46 -13.01 9.14
C ILE A 262 12.39 -11.96 10.26
N SER A 263 11.52 -10.96 10.10
CA SER A 263 11.34 -9.88 11.09
C SER A 263 10.84 -10.42 12.43
N SER A 264 9.85 -11.32 12.41
CA SER A 264 9.28 -11.93 13.62
C SER A 264 10.28 -12.79 14.40
N LYS A 265 11.20 -13.50 13.72
CA LYS A 265 12.26 -14.29 14.38
C LYS A 265 13.30 -13.42 15.09
N ASN A 266 13.60 -12.24 14.53
CA ASN A 266 14.64 -11.35 15.04
C ASN A 266 14.18 -10.47 16.22
N TYR A 267 12.88 -10.49 16.55
CA TYR A 267 12.31 -9.66 17.60
C TYR A 267 12.65 -10.20 19.01
N LYS A 268 13.41 -9.42 19.80
CA LYS A 268 13.69 -9.67 21.22
C LYS A 268 13.23 -8.46 22.05
N LEU A 269 12.48 -8.70 23.13
CA LEU A 269 11.97 -7.65 24.02
C LEU A 269 13.11 -6.88 24.71
N GLU A 270 14.15 -7.61 25.12
CA GLU A 270 15.35 -7.07 25.76
C GLU A 270 16.09 -6.06 24.89
N ASN A 271 15.96 -6.18 23.56
CA ASN A 271 16.60 -5.30 22.59
C ASN A 271 15.72 -4.10 22.18
N SER A 272 14.52 -3.98 22.76
CA SER A 272 13.61 -2.88 22.46
C SER A 272 14.04 -1.59 23.17
N THR A 273 14.16 -0.51 22.42
CA THR A 273 14.27 0.85 22.97
C THR A 273 12.86 1.41 23.19
N LYS A 274 12.75 2.58 23.82
CA LYS A 274 11.44 3.25 24.06
C LYS A 274 10.62 3.47 22.77
N LEU A 275 11.27 3.57 21.61
CA LEU A 275 10.62 3.84 20.31
C LEU A 275 10.71 2.68 19.32
N PHE A 276 11.85 1.97 19.28
CA PHE A 276 12.11 0.94 18.28
C PHE A 276 12.22 -0.45 18.88
N THR A 277 11.87 -1.46 18.10
CA THR A 277 11.92 -2.86 18.53
C THR A 277 13.34 -3.43 18.55
N SER A 278 14.25 -2.85 17.76
CA SER A 278 15.65 -3.24 17.70
C SER A 278 16.51 -2.11 17.11
N LYS A 279 17.83 -2.17 17.38
CA LYS A 279 18.82 -1.28 16.73
C LYS A 279 18.84 -1.42 15.20
N LYS A 280 18.42 -2.57 14.64
CA LYS A 280 18.30 -2.76 13.18
C LYS A 280 17.10 -1.99 12.62
N ALA A 281 15.95 -2.05 13.29
CA ALA A 281 14.75 -1.31 12.92
C ALA A 281 14.99 0.21 13.01
N GLU A 282 15.65 0.67 14.07
CA GLU A 282 16.08 2.07 14.23
C GLU A 282 16.93 2.53 13.04
N LYS A 283 17.98 1.78 12.69
CA LYS A 283 18.85 2.11 11.55
C LYS A 283 18.07 2.17 10.24
N PHE A 284 17.19 1.19 9.99
CA PHE A 284 16.38 1.15 8.77
C PHE A 284 15.49 2.38 8.63
N ILE A 285 14.72 2.72 9.67
CA ILE A 285 13.82 3.86 9.67
C ILE A 285 14.59 5.18 9.53
N LEU A 286 15.70 5.32 10.24
CA LEU A 286 16.57 6.50 10.14
C LEU A 286 17.13 6.68 8.72
N ILE A 287 17.57 5.60 8.09
CA ILE A 287 18.07 5.64 6.70
C ILE A 287 16.93 6.06 5.77
N MET A 288 15.76 5.41 5.84
CA MET A 288 14.61 5.73 4.99
C MET A 288 14.17 7.19 5.12
N LEU A 289 14.04 7.68 6.36
CA LEU A 289 13.71 9.09 6.63
C LEU A 289 14.79 10.04 6.11
N SER A 290 16.06 9.72 6.33
CA SER A 290 17.16 10.56 5.87
C SER A 290 17.20 10.66 4.36
N ILE A 291 16.97 9.54 3.65
CA ILE A 291 16.87 9.48 2.19
C ILE A 291 15.70 10.32 1.71
N SER A 292 14.50 10.15 2.28
CA SER A 292 13.33 10.88 1.81
C SER A 292 13.44 12.38 2.03
N VAL A 293 13.91 12.81 3.21
CA VAL A 293 14.12 14.24 3.48
C VAL A 293 15.26 14.79 2.61
N GLY A 294 16.33 14.01 2.38
CA GLY A 294 17.42 14.38 1.49
C GLY A 294 16.95 14.59 0.05
N ILE A 295 16.07 13.73 -0.46
CA ILE A 295 15.44 13.86 -1.78
C ILE A 295 14.58 15.12 -1.85
N VAL A 296 13.78 15.41 -0.81
CA VAL A 296 12.93 16.62 -0.79
C VAL A 296 13.77 17.90 -0.72
N LEU A 297 14.85 17.92 0.07
CA LEU A 297 15.74 19.07 0.13
C LEU A 297 16.53 19.24 -1.17
N GLU A 298 16.97 18.14 -1.77
CA GLU A 298 17.62 18.18 -3.08
C GLU A 298 16.67 18.73 -4.12
N SER A 299 15.41 18.30 -4.17
CA SER A 299 14.47 18.82 -5.15
C SER A 299 14.17 20.31 -4.95
N LEU A 300 14.27 20.84 -3.73
CA LEU A 300 14.16 22.27 -3.46
C LEU A 300 15.41 23.07 -3.92
N ILE A 301 16.60 22.51 -3.72
CA ILE A 301 17.88 23.18 -4.03
C ILE A 301 18.25 23.05 -5.51
N ALA A 302 18.13 21.84 -6.06
CA ALA A 302 18.58 21.49 -7.40
C ALA A 302 17.55 21.82 -8.49
N ASN A 303 16.28 22.07 -8.15
CA ASN A 303 15.24 22.41 -9.14
C ASN A 303 15.61 23.62 -10.00
N SER A 304 16.29 24.62 -9.45
CA SER A 304 16.69 25.82 -10.21
C SER A 304 17.77 25.53 -11.26
N ILE A 305 18.72 24.65 -10.93
CA ILE A 305 19.83 24.26 -11.80
C ILE A 305 19.35 23.24 -12.85
N LEU A 306 18.56 22.25 -12.43
CA LEU A 306 18.00 21.22 -13.29
C LEU A 306 16.95 21.78 -14.25
N ASN A 307 16.05 22.66 -13.79
CA ASN A 307 15.08 23.28 -14.70
C ASN A 307 15.79 24.09 -15.78
N ASN A 308 16.88 24.80 -15.48
CA ASN A 308 17.63 25.49 -16.54
C ASN A 308 18.22 24.52 -17.57
N ILE A 309 18.81 23.40 -17.14
CA ILE A 309 19.40 22.40 -18.06
C ILE A 309 18.31 21.68 -18.87
N LEU A 310 17.18 21.32 -18.25
CA LEU A 310 16.07 20.60 -18.87
C LEU A 310 15.21 21.50 -19.78
N TYR A 311 15.06 22.79 -19.44
CA TYR A 311 14.31 23.80 -20.21
C TYR A 311 15.05 24.16 -21.50
N ILE A 312 16.39 24.28 -21.46
CA ILE A 312 17.21 24.56 -22.66
C ILE A 312 17.09 23.44 -23.71
N ARG A 313 16.86 22.19 -23.30
CA ARG A 313 16.84 21.03 -24.20
C ARG A 313 15.45 20.49 -24.55
N ASN A 314 14.40 21.18 -24.12
CA ASN A 314 13.03 21.04 -24.61
C ASN A 314 12.55 19.59 -24.78
N ASN A 315 12.84 18.70 -23.80
CA ASN A 315 12.19 17.39 -23.59
C ASN A 315 12.76 16.53 -22.44
N GLY A 316 13.60 17.08 -21.56
CA GLY A 316 14.04 16.39 -20.34
C GLY A 316 15.01 15.20 -20.52
N ILE A 317 15.46 14.95 -21.76
CA ILE A 317 16.34 13.85 -22.10
C ILE A 317 17.78 14.36 -22.16
N LEU A 318 18.70 13.65 -21.51
CA LEU A 318 20.11 14.02 -21.41
C LEU A 318 20.99 12.95 -22.07
N PHE A 319 22.06 13.37 -22.75
CA PHE A 319 23.03 12.44 -23.36
C PHE A 319 24.47 12.81 -23.02
N GLY A 320 25.33 11.79 -23.04
CA GLY A 320 26.77 11.95 -22.92
C GLY A 320 27.19 12.63 -21.61
N LYS A 321 27.99 13.69 -21.73
CA LYS A 321 28.57 14.41 -20.58
C LYS A 321 27.51 15.02 -19.66
N ASP A 322 26.40 15.49 -20.22
CA ASP A 322 25.36 16.17 -19.44
C ASP A 322 24.56 15.19 -18.59
N LEU A 323 24.30 13.97 -19.08
CA LEU A 323 23.67 12.91 -18.30
C LEU A 323 24.56 12.49 -17.13
N ILE A 324 25.86 12.29 -17.39
CA ILE A 324 26.81 11.93 -16.34
C ILE A 324 26.94 13.05 -15.31
N PHE A 325 26.99 14.31 -15.75
CA PHE A 325 27.10 15.46 -14.87
C PHE A 325 25.86 15.66 -14.00
N THR A 326 24.65 15.62 -14.59
CA THR A 326 23.39 15.78 -13.87
C THR A 326 23.12 14.64 -12.90
N MET A 327 23.26 13.37 -13.34
CA MET A 327 23.11 12.23 -12.44
C MET A 327 24.16 12.24 -11.33
N GLY A 328 25.41 12.55 -11.66
CA GLY A 328 26.49 12.67 -10.68
C GLY A 328 26.18 13.75 -9.64
N ALA A 329 25.75 14.94 -10.09
CA ALA A 329 25.36 16.03 -9.21
C ALA A 329 24.17 15.66 -8.30
N GLU A 330 23.12 15.02 -8.82
CA GLU A 330 21.98 14.56 -8.02
C GLU A 330 22.39 13.49 -7.00
N ILE A 331 23.13 12.47 -7.41
CA ILE A 331 23.56 11.40 -6.50
C ILE A 331 24.46 11.94 -5.39
N ILE A 332 25.39 12.85 -5.73
CA ILE A 332 26.30 13.47 -4.75
C ILE A 332 25.52 14.38 -3.79
N THR A 333 24.63 15.23 -4.30
CA THR A 333 23.84 16.15 -3.46
C THR A 333 22.88 15.40 -2.54
N ILE A 334 22.16 14.39 -3.05
CA ILE A 334 21.36 13.48 -2.22
C ILE A 334 22.28 12.79 -1.20
N GLY A 335 23.42 12.24 -1.59
CA GLY A 335 24.37 11.59 -0.67
C GLY A 335 24.83 12.49 0.48
N ILE A 336 25.18 13.75 0.19
CA ILE A 336 25.61 14.72 1.20
C ILE A 336 24.46 15.11 2.12
N LEU A 337 23.29 15.48 1.57
CA LEU A 337 22.13 15.89 2.35
C LEU A 337 21.64 14.75 3.25
N THR A 338 21.54 13.54 2.70
CA THR A 338 21.14 12.35 3.45
C THR A 338 22.11 12.06 4.59
N PHE A 339 23.44 12.19 4.38
CA PHE A 339 24.43 12.02 5.43
C PHE A 339 24.27 13.04 6.57
N ILE A 340 24.06 14.32 6.25
CA ILE A 340 23.84 15.40 7.23
C ILE A 340 22.58 15.12 8.05
N ILE A 341 21.46 14.83 7.37
CA ILE A 341 20.18 14.54 8.02
C ILE A 341 20.30 13.32 8.92
N LEU A 342 20.97 12.26 8.46
CA LEU A 342 21.17 11.03 9.23
C LEU A 342 21.95 11.31 10.52
N HIS A 343 22.95 12.22 10.49
CA HIS A 343 23.68 12.63 11.68
C HIS A 343 22.79 13.42 12.66
N ILE A 344 21.94 14.33 12.15
CA ILE A 344 20.97 15.09 12.95
C ILE A 344 19.95 14.15 13.60
N CYS A 345 19.32 13.27 12.82
CA CYS A 345 18.32 12.33 13.32
C CYS A 345 18.92 11.39 14.38
N LYS A 346 20.15 10.90 14.19
CA LYS A 346 20.84 10.10 15.21
C LYS A 346 21.03 10.86 16.53
N ARG A 347 21.32 12.16 16.49
CA ARG A 347 21.45 12.98 17.72
C ARG A 347 20.10 13.15 18.41
N VAL A 348 19.02 13.35 17.65
CA VAL A 348 17.65 13.48 18.20
C VAL A 348 17.20 12.17 18.85
N VAL A 349 17.37 11.03 18.18
CA VAL A 349 16.98 9.73 18.74
C VAL A 349 17.73 9.42 20.03
N LYS A 350 19.05 9.71 20.09
CA LYS A 350 19.85 9.54 21.32
C LYS A 350 19.36 10.38 22.50
N LYS A 351 18.71 11.52 22.26
CA LYS A 351 18.14 12.37 23.33
C LYS A 351 16.80 11.85 23.85
N ILE A 352 16.07 11.08 23.03
CA ILE A 352 14.71 10.61 23.33
C ILE A 352 14.70 9.15 23.86
N SER A 353 15.67 8.33 23.43
CA SER A 353 15.90 6.97 23.95
C SER A 353 16.40 7.03 25.40
#